data_AF-D9PLS5-F1
#
_entry.id   AF-D9PLS5-F1
#
_cell.length_a   1.000
_cell.length_b   1.000
_cell.length_c   1.000
_cell.angle_alpha   90.00
_cell.angle_beta   90.00
_cell.angle_gamma   90.00
#
_symmetry.space_group_name_H-M   'P 1'
#
loop_
_entity.id
_entity.type
_entity.pdbx_description
1 polymer ?
#
loop_
_entity_poly.entity_id
_entity_poly.type
_entity_poly.pdbx_seq_one_letter_code
_entity_poly.pdbx_strand_id
1 'polypeptide(L)'
;MRLLEKGVAATPDRWQYFQDIGFVHYWWTGEYARAADAFSKGAAIDGAPWWMRSLAAVTLSEGGDRQTSRLLWRSLSQTAENDWLRRDAQRRLTQLDAL
;
A
#
# COMPACT_ATOMS: atom_id res chain seq x y z
N MET A 1 3.44 9.86 -13.29
CA MET A 1 2.12 9.92 -12.62
C MET A 1 0.94 10.00 -13.58
N ARG A 2 1.01 10.75 -14.70
CA ARG A 2 -0.13 11.00 -15.61
C ARG A 2 -0.83 9.76 -16.21
N LEU A 3 -0.17 8.60 -16.25
CA LEU A 3 -0.76 7.35 -16.73
C LEU A 3 -1.60 6.62 -15.65
N LEU A 4 -1.16 6.66 -14.39
CA LEU A 4 -1.86 6.06 -13.24
C LEU A 4 -3.14 6.84 -12.90
N GLU A 5 -3.08 8.17 -12.91
CA GLU A 5 -4.25 9.03 -12.67
C GLU A 5 -5.33 8.86 -13.75
N LYS A 6 -4.93 8.67 -15.02
CA LYS A 6 -5.86 8.34 -16.11
C LYS A 6 -6.53 6.96 -15.92
N GLY A 7 -5.81 5.99 -15.37
CA GLY A 7 -6.33 4.66 -15.06
C GLY A 7 -7.37 4.67 -13.94
N VAL A 8 -7.16 5.49 -12.91
CA VAL A 8 -8.14 5.72 -11.82
C VAL A 8 -9.38 6.45 -12.32
N ALA A 9 -9.24 7.42 -13.21
CA ALA A 9 -10.39 8.09 -13.82
C ALA A 9 -11.23 7.19 -14.75
N ALA A 10 -10.62 6.13 -15.31
CA ALA A 10 -11.28 5.18 -16.20
C ALA A 10 -11.84 3.94 -15.49
N THR A 11 -11.28 3.56 -14.33
CA THR A 11 -11.69 2.41 -13.51
C THR A 11 -11.45 2.76 -12.02
N PRO A 12 -12.30 3.61 -11.42
CA PRO A 12 -12.16 4.07 -10.04
C PRO A 12 -12.44 2.97 -9.00
N ASP A 13 -12.96 1.83 -9.45
CA ASP A 13 -13.32 0.63 -8.71
C ASP A 13 -12.15 -0.35 -8.54
N ARG A 14 -10.93 0.01 -8.97
CA ARG A 14 -9.75 -0.86 -8.88
C ARG A 14 -8.81 -0.42 -7.76
N TRP A 15 -8.96 -1.04 -6.59
CA TRP A 15 -8.15 -0.73 -5.39
C TRP A 15 -6.64 -0.85 -5.61
N GLN A 16 -6.19 -1.70 -6.54
CA GLN A 16 -4.76 -1.86 -6.85
C GLN A 16 -4.11 -0.55 -7.33
N TYR A 17 -4.84 0.31 -8.04
CA TYR A 17 -4.27 1.60 -8.46
C TYR A 17 -4.06 2.55 -7.29
N PHE A 18 -4.96 2.54 -6.32
CA PHE A 18 -4.80 3.30 -5.08
C PHE A 18 -3.66 2.77 -4.22
N GLN A 19 -3.46 1.44 -4.19
CA GLN A 19 -2.28 0.82 -3.61
C GLN A 19 -1.01 1.34 -4.27
N ASP A 20 -0.92 1.31 -5.61
CA ASP A 20 0.25 1.79 -6.34
C ASP A 20 0.52 3.28 -6.10
N ILE A 21 -0.51 4.13 -6.14
CA ILE A 21 -0.38 5.57 -5.85
C ILE A 21 0.13 5.80 -4.43
N GLY A 22 -0.43 5.10 -3.44
CA GLY A 22 -0.02 5.22 -2.04
C GLY A 22 1.46 4.90 -1.88
N PHE A 23 1.93 3.85 -2.53
CA PHE A 23 3.34 3.49 -2.53
C PHE A 23 4.26 4.48 -3.24
N VAL A 24 3.79 5.09 -4.33
CA VAL A 24 4.58 6.14 -4.99
C VAL A 24 4.83 7.29 -4.03
N HIS A 25 3.78 7.75 -3.32
CA HIS A 25 3.94 8.80 -2.32
C HIS A 25 4.81 8.36 -1.14
N TYR A 26 4.66 7.10 -0.70
CA TYR A 26 5.40 6.58 0.44
C TYR A 26 6.91 6.51 0.20
N TRP A 27 7.36 6.01 -0.97
CA TRP A 27 8.78 5.78 -1.22
C TRP A 27 9.48 6.87 -2.02
N TRP A 28 8.82 7.45 -3.02
CA TRP A 28 9.48 8.37 -3.94
C TRP A 28 9.35 9.83 -3.53
N THR A 29 8.21 10.22 -2.95
CA THR A 29 7.99 11.62 -2.56
C THR A 29 8.09 11.85 -1.05
N GLY A 30 8.00 10.79 -0.24
CA GLY A 30 7.95 10.90 1.23
C GLY A 30 6.69 11.59 1.75
N GLU A 31 5.66 11.73 0.91
CA GLU A 31 4.41 12.40 1.26
C GLU A 31 3.47 11.42 1.97
N TYR A 32 3.81 11.04 3.19
CA TYR A 32 3.11 9.98 3.93
C TYR A 32 1.62 10.26 4.16
N ALA A 33 1.23 11.53 4.32
CA ALA A 33 -0.19 11.90 4.40
C ALA A 33 -0.95 11.58 3.09
N ARG A 34 -0.32 11.83 1.93
CA ARG A 34 -0.90 11.48 0.62
C ARG A 34 -0.87 9.98 0.37
N ALA A 35 0.16 9.29 0.86
CA ALA A 35 0.23 7.84 0.81
C ALA A 35 -0.91 7.20 1.61
N ALA A 36 -1.13 7.64 2.84
CA ALA A 36 -2.20 7.17 3.70
C ALA A 36 -3.60 7.45 3.11
N ASP A 37 -3.81 8.63 2.53
CA ASP A 37 -5.07 8.98 1.85
C ASP A 37 -5.35 8.05 0.66
N ALA A 38 -4.33 7.77 -0.17
CA ALA A 38 -4.46 6.83 -1.27
C ALA A 38 -4.80 5.42 -0.77
N PHE A 39 -4.09 4.91 0.24
CA PHE A 39 -4.41 3.60 0.83
C PHE A 39 -5.81 3.56 1.44
N SER A 40 -6.26 4.63 2.09
CA SER A 40 -7.61 4.75 2.66
C SER A 40 -8.69 4.70 1.58
N LYS A 41 -8.50 5.44 0.48
CA LYS A 41 -9.39 5.41 -0.70
C LYS A 41 -9.44 4.02 -1.33
N GLY A 42 -8.30 3.37 -1.46
CA GLY A 42 -8.23 1.99 -1.95
C GLY A 42 -8.94 1.00 -1.04
N ALA A 43 -8.80 1.14 0.28
CA ALA A 43 -9.47 0.30 1.27
C ALA A 43 -11.00 0.47 1.30
N ALA A 44 -11.52 1.58 0.78
CA ALA A 44 -12.95 1.86 0.71
C ALA A 44 -13.66 1.22 -0.51
N ILE A 45 -12.91 0.58 -1.42
CA ILE A 45 -13.45 -0.10 -2.59
C ILE A 45 -13.87 -1.53 -2.24
N ASP A 46 -15.03 -1.96 -2.72
CA ASP A 46 -15.50 -3.33 -2.52
C ASP A 46 -14.52 -4.37 -3.08
N GLY A 47 -14.21 -5.39 -2.27
CA GLY A 47 -13.20 -6.39 -2.61
C GLY A 47 -11.75 -5.93 -2.40
N ALA A 48 -11.54 -4.71 -1.88
CA ALA A 48 -10.23 -4.31 -1.38
C ALA A 48 -9.85 -5.16 -0.18
N PRO A 49 -8.57 -5.55 -0.08
CA PRO A 49 -8.15 -6.41 1.00
C PRO A 49 -8.04 -5.61 2.30
N TRP A 50 -8.45 -6.24 3.40
CA TRP A 50 -8.56 -5.60 4.72
C TRP A 50 -7.29 -4.87 5.18
N TRP A 51 -6.11 -5.35 4.76
CA TRP A 51 -4.82 -4.81 5.16
C TRP A 51 -4.53 -3.42 4.57
N MET A 52 -5.22 -2.99 3.50
CA MET A 52 -5.04 -1.63 2.98
C MET A 52 -5.45 -0.58 4.02
N ARG A 53 -6.46 -0.88 4.83
CA ARG A 53 -6.89 0.01 5.92
C ARG A 53 -5.83 0.10 7.03
N SER A 54 -5.21 -1.04 7.38
CA SER A 54 -4.08 -1.08 8.31
C SER A 54 -2.87 -0.33 7.76
N LEU A 55 -2.59 -0.47 6.46
CA LEU A 55 -1.50 0.25 5.80
C LEU A 55 -1.72 1.76 5.80
N ALA A 56 -2.96 2.24 5.57
CA ALA A 56 -3.32 3.64 5.68
C ALA A 56 -3.06 4.18 7.11
N ALA A 57 -3.53 3.45 8.13
CA ALA A 57 -3.38 3.84 9.53
C ALA A 57 -1.90 3.91 9.97
N VAL A 58 -1.10 2.89 9.65
CA VAL A 58 0.34 2.86 9.97
C VAL A 58 1.10 3.95 9.22
N THR A 59 0.78 4.15 7.93
CA THR A 59 1.43 5.19 7.12
C THR A 59 1.15 6.60 7.64
N LEU A 60 -0.07 6.86 8.12
CA LEU A 60 -0.44 8.14 8.71
C LEU A 60 0.18 8.33 10.10
N SER A 61 0.16 7.29 10.93
CA SER A 61 0.57 7.36 12.33
C SER A 61 2.08 7.41 12.50
N GLU A 62 2.83 6.77 11.58
CA GLU A 62 4.29 6.62 11.73
C GLU A 62 5.09 7.27 10.62
N GLY A 63 4.42 7.97 9.68
CA GLY A 63 5.05 8.96 8.81
C GLY A 63 6.35 8.51 8.14
N GLY A 64 6.41 7.25 7.70
CA GLY A 64 7.60 6.71 7.05
C GLY A 64 8.51 5.83 7.89
N ASP A 65 8.11 5.41 9.10
CA ASP A 65 8.87 4.39 9.83
C ASP A 65 8.92 3.08 9.03
N ARG A 66 10.09 2.85 8.42
CA ARG A 66 10.39 1.66 7.64
C ARG A 66 10.33 0.41 8.49
N GLN A 67 10.64 0.50 9.79
CA GLN A 67 10.61 -0.62 10.71
C GLN A 67 9.17 -1.12 10.91
N THR A 68 8.22 -0.21 11.08
CA THR A 68 6.82 -0.60 11.25
C THR A 68 6.18 -1.04 9.95
N SER A 69 6.55 -0.41 8.82
CA SER A 69 6.18 -0.92 7.50
C SER A 69 6.67 -2.36 7.31
N ARG A 70 7.92 -2.65 7.69
CA ARG A 70 8.50 -4.00 7.66
C ARG A 70 7.75 -4.97 8.57
N LEU A 71 7.34 -4.55 9.78
CA LEU A 71 6.53 -5.38 10.68
C LEU A 71 5.17 -5.72 10.07
N LEU A 72 4.50 -4.75 9.44
CA LEU A 72 3.26 -4.97 8.72
C LEU A 72 3.44 -5.99 7.59
N TRP A 73 4.43 -5.80 6.71
CA TRP A 73 4.66 -6.71 5.58
C TRP A 73 5.11 -8.10 6.03
N ARG A 74 5.89 -8.21 7.11
CA ARG A 74 6.20 -9.52 7.72
C ARG A 74 4.94 -10.20 8.21
N SER A 75 4.11 -9.50 8.98
CA SER A 75 2.84 -10.03 9.47
C SER A 75 1.94 -10.48 8.31
N LEU A 76 1.81 -9.67 7.26
CA LEU A 76 1.02 -10.04 6.07
C LEU A 76 1.60 -11.23 5.32
N SER A 77 2.93 -11.32 5.16
CA SER A 77 3.56 -12.48 4.52
C SER A 77 3.36 -13.78 5.30
N GLN A 78 3.13 -13.70 6.62
CA GLN A 78 2.95 -14.86 7.48
C GLN A 78 1.47 -15.22 7.66
N THR A 79 0.59 -14.23 7.70
CA THR A 79 -0.83 -14.41 8.05
C THR A 79 -1.77 -14.37 6.84
N ALA A 80 -1.31 -13.94 5.67
CA ALA A 80 -2.14 -13.93 4.47
C ALA A 80 -2.51 -15.37 4.05
N GLU A 81 -3.80 -15.65 4.05
CA GLU A 81 -4.39 -16.86 3.44
C GLU A 81 -4.33 -16.82 1.90
N ASN A 82 -4.24 -15.61 1.34
CA ASN A 82 -4.15 -15.40 -0.10
C ASN A 82 -2.69 -15.45 -0.59
N ASP A 83 -2.37 -16.42 -1.44
CA ASP A 83 -1.03 -16.61 -2.03
C ASP A 83 -0.51 -15.42 -2.84
N TRP A 84 -1.39 -14.65 -3.46
CA TRP A 84 -1.01 -13.42 -4.15
C TRP A 84 -0.52 -12.38 -3.13
N LEU A 85 -1.25 -12.21 -2.03
CA LEU A 85 -0.91 -11.26 -0.97
C LEU A 85 0.38 -11.66 -0.26
N ARG A 86 0.60 -12.96 -0.02
CA ARG A 86 1.84 -13.48 0.53
C ARG A 86 3.05 -13.11 -0.34
N ARG A 87 2.92 -13.31 -1.66
CA ARG A 87 3.96 -12.97 -2.65
C ARG A 87 4.19 -11.46 -2.76
N ASP A 88 3.13 -10.66 -2.75
CA ASP A 88 3.27 -9.20 -2.75
C ASP A 88 4.01 -8.74 -1.48
N ALA A 89 3.59 -9.19 -0.29
CA ALA A 89 4.25 -8.85 0.96
C ALA A 89 5.74 -9.24 0.98
N GLN A 90 6.09 -10.44 0.46
CA GLN A 90 7.49 -10.85 0.32
C GLN A 90 8.28 -9.94 -0.63
N ARG A 91 7.72 -9.62 -1.80
CA ARG A 91 8.35 -8.67 -2.74
C ARG A 91 8.60 -7.32 -2.08
N ARG A 92 7.64 -6.83 -1.28
CA ARG A 92 7.72 -5.54 -0.57
C ARG A 92 8.78 -5.58 0.52
N LEU A 93 8.93 -6.69 1.24
CA LEU A 93 10.02 -6.89 2.21
C LEU A 93 11.38 -6.84 1.53
N THR A 94 11.55 -7.50 0.38
CA THR A 94 12.79 -7.42 -0.39
C THR A 94 13.10 -6.00 -0.85
N GLN A 95 12.08 -5.22 -1.26
CA GLN A 95 12.26 -3.81 -1.60
C GLN A 95 12.70 -2.96 -0.40
N LEU A 96 12.19 -3.24 0.80
CA LEU A 96 12.61 -2.59 2.03
C LEU A 96 14.03 -2.98 2.48
N ASP A 97 14.54 -4.14 2.07
CA ASP A 97 15.90 -4.60 2.35
C ASP A 97 16.96 -4.05 1.38
N ALA A 98 16.55 -3.59 0.20
CA ALA A 98 17.46 -3.13 -0.85
C ALA A 98 17.73 -1.61 -0.84
N LEU A 99 17.19 -0.87 0.13
CA LEU A 99 17.32 0.58 0.31
C LEU A 99 18.14 0.90 1.56
#